data_AF-A0A2G4FFG8-F1
#
_entry.id   AF-A0A2G4FFG8-F1
#
_cell.length_a   1.000
_cell.length_b   1.000
_cell.length_c   1.000
_cell.angle_alpha   90.00
_cell.angle_beta   90.00
_cell.angle_gamma   90.00
#
_symmetry.space_group_name_H-M   'P 1'
#
loop_
_entity.id
_entity.type
_entity.pdbx_description
1 polymer ?
#
loop_
_entity_poly.entity_id
_entity_poly.type
_entity_poly.pdbx_seq_one_letter_code
_entity_poly.pdbx_strand_id
1 'polypeptide(L)'
;FTSCSTAHGGLESTILAINNHFYHWGSIVLPLGYENEHLLKVSGNPYGASFVSRKGAGPDDVALTAARMQGERLARVTSWVRAGREARA
;
A
#
# COMPACT_ATOMS: atom_id res chain seq x y z
N PHE A 1 -0.86 2.53 3.70
CA PHE A 1 -0.18 1.62 4.65
C PHE A 1 -0.78 1.85 6.03
N THR A 2 -0.64 0.89 6.96
CA THR A 2 -1.13 1.05 8.34
C THR A 2 -0.37 0.18 9.32
N SER A 3 -0.63 0.32 10.62
CA SER A 3 -0.14 -0.55 11.69
C SER A 3 -1.22 -0.74 12.75
N CYS A 4 -1.25 -1.90 13.40
CA CYS A 4 -2.07 -2.10 14.60
C CYS A 4 -1.48 -3.18 15.52
N SER A 5 -2.07 -3.37 16.69
CA SER A 5 -1.49 -4.23 17.74
C SER A 5 -1.77 -5.73 17.57
N THR A 6 -2.68 -6.11 16.67
CA THR A 6 -3.08 -7.52 16.47
C THR A 6 -3.23 -7.85 14.98
N ALA A 7 -3.05 -9.12 14.60
CA ALA A 7 -3.03 -9.52 13.18
C ALA A 7 -4.31 -9.17 12.40
N HIS A 8 -5.47 -9.12 13.07
CA HIS A 8 -6.76 -8.78 12.47
C HIS A 8 -7.42 -7.55 13.12
N GLY A 9 -6.64 -6.72 13.81
CA GLY A 9 -7.12 -5.53 14.52
C GLY A 9 -7.33 -4.31 13.62
N GLY A 10 -7.70 -4.51 12.36
CA GLY A 10 -7.96 -3.42 11.41
C GLY A 10 -6.86 -3.09 10.41
N LEU A 11 -5.85 -3.96 10.21
CA LEU A 11 -4.81 -3.75 9.18
C LEU A 11 -5.40 -3.58 7.77
N GLU A 12 -6.49 -4.28 7.48
CA GLU A 12 -7.19 -4.20 6.19
C GLU A 12 -8.23 -3.07 6.19
N SER A 13 -9.10 -3.04 7.21
CA SER A 13 -10.22 -2.10 7.26
C SER A 13 -9.80 -0.65 7.35
N THR A 14 -8.70 -0.32 8.04
CA THR A 14 -8.16 1.06 8.05
C THR A 14 -7.77 1.52 6.65
N ILE A 15 -7.16 0.63 5.84
CA ILE A 15 -6.77 0.96 4.46
C ILE A 15 -8.01 1.08 3.57
N LEU A 16 -9.00 0.20 3.72
CA LEU A 16 -10.25 0.30 2.98
C LEU A 16 -11.02 1.59 3.33
N ALA A 17 -11.05 1.98 4.60
CA ALA A 17 -11.74 3.18 5.05
C ALA A 17 -11.08 4.47 4.54
N ILE A 18 -9.75 4.55 4.52
CA ILE A 18 -9.07 5.75 3.99
C ILE A 18 -9.29 5.88 2.47
N ASN A 19 -9.43 4.77 1.74
CA ASN A 19 -9.72 4.81 0.30
C ASN A 19 -11.03 5.52 -0.03
N ASN A 20 -12.02 5.55 0.87
CA ASN A 20 -13.24 6.35 0.66
C ASN A 20 -12.92 7.83 0.43
N HIS A 21 -11.95 8.39 1.17
CA HIS A 21 -11.53 9.78 0.98
C HIS A 21 -10.89 9.99 -0.41
N PHE A 22 -10.04 9.05 -0.84
CA PHE A 22 -9.41 9.11 -2.16
C PHE A 22 -10.41 8.99 -3.30
N TYR A 23 -11.47 8.20 -3.12
CA TYR A 23 -12.58 8.15 -4.08
C TYR A 23 -13.27 9.51 -4.20
N HIS A 24 -13.57 10.17 -3.09
CA HIS A 24 -14.17 11.51 -3.09
C HIS A 24 -13.31 12.58 -3.75
N TRP A 25 -11.98 12.42 -3.73
CA TRP A 25 -11.04 13.34 -4.39
C TRP A 25 -10.84 13.05 -5.88
N GLY A 26 -11.46 11.99 -6.43
CA GLY A 26 -11.20 11.54 -7.80
C GLY A 26 -9.76 11.04 -8.00
N SER A 27 -9.13 10.52 -6.94
CA SER A 27 -7.75 10.03 -6.99
C SER A 27 -7.66 8.68 -7.70
N ILE A 28 -6.48 8.39 -8.28
CA ILE A 28 -6.15 7.05 -8.78
C ILE A 28 -5.66 6.21 -7.59
N VAL A 29 -6.47 5.23 -7.17
CA VAL A 29 -6.12 4.33 -6.06
C VAL A 29 -5.34 3.12 -6.58
N LEU A 30 -4.15 2.90 -6.04
CA LEU A 30 -3.21 1.86 -6.45
C LEU A 30 -2.94 0.88 -5.30
N PRO A 31 -3.73 -0.21 -5.16
CA PRO A 31 -3.46 -1.24 -4.15
C PRO A 31 -2.17 -2.02 -4.48
N LEU A 32 -1.68 -2.79 -3.51
CA LEU A 32 -0.52 -3.68 -3.70
C LEU A 32 -0.88 -4.91 -4.55
N GLY A 33 -2.09 -5.44 -4.39
CA GLY A 33 -2.49 -6.71 -4.99
C GLY A 33 -1.55 -7.85 -4.59
N TYR A 34 -1.41 -8.84 -5.48
CA TYR A 34 -0.60 -10.04 -5.26
C TYR A 34 0.35 -10.34 -6.44
N GLU A 35 0.83 -9.29 -7.11
CA GLU A 35 1.70 -9.41 -8.29
C GLU A 35 3.10 -9.99 -7.98
N ASN A 36 3.44 -10.20 -6.71
CA ASN A 36 4.73 -10.72 -6.26
C ASN A 36 4.55 -11.77 -5.16
N GLU A 37 5.46 -12.76 -5.13
CA GLU A 37 5.42 -13.84 -4.13
C GLU A 37 5.50 -13.34 -2.69
N HIS A 38 6.28 -12.29 -2.42
CA HIS A 38 6.32 -11.63 -1.11
C HIS A 38 4.95 -11.12 -0.71
N LEU A 39 4.23 -10.48 -1.63
CA LEU A 39 2.89 -9.96 -1.37
C LEU A 39 1.88 -11.09 -1.15
N LEU A 40 1.96 -12.14 -1.97
CA LEU A 40 1.03 -13.26 -1.96
C LEU A 40 1.19 -14.18 -0.74
N LYS A 41 2.43 -14.52 -0.40
CA LYS A 41 2.72 -15.59 0.58
C LYS A 41 3.27 -15.07 1.90
N VAL A 42 3.82 -13.85 1.94
CA VAL A 42 4.57 -13.36 3.11
C VAL A 42 3.84 -12.19 3.80
N SER A 43 3.59 -11.08 3.10
CA SER A 43 2.91 -9.92 3.72
C SER A 43 1.39 -10.05 3.74
N GLY A 44 0.78 -10.66 2.73
CA GLY A 44 -0.62 -11.08 2.74
C GLY A 44 -1.71 -10.00 2.74
N ASN A 45 -1.36 -8.70 2.66
CA ASN A 45 -2.33 -7.61 2.61
C ASN A 45 -2.34 -6.95 1.22
N PRO A 46 -3.37 -7.20 0.38
CA PRO A 46 -3.41 -6.69 -0.98
C PRO A 46 -3.77 -5.20 -1.04
N TYR A 47 -4.33 -4.64 0.04
CA TYR A 47 -4.78 -3.25 0.08
C TYR A 47 -3.61 -2.28 0.28
N GLY A 48 -2.57 -2.72 0.98
CA GLY A 48 -1.34 -1.96 1.18
C GLY A 48 -0.45 -2.54 2.27
N ALA A 49 0.78 -2.04 2.35
CA ALA A 49 1.75 -2.46 3.35
C ALA A 49 1.19 -2.25 4.76
N SER A 50 1.36 -3.26 5.61
CA SER A 50 0.82 -3.24 6.96
C SER A 50 1.75 -3.96 7.93
N PHE A 51 1.69 -3.60 9.21
CA PHE A 51 2.58 -4.13 10.24
C PHE A 51 1.84 -4.35 11.57
N VAL A 52 2.10 -5.49 12.21
CA VAL A 52 1.60 -5.74 13.57
C VAL A 52 2.63 -5.21 14.57
N SER A 53 2.46 -3.98 15.04
CA SER A 53 3.35 -3.40 16.05
C SER A 53 2.99 -3.90 17.45
N ARG A 54 3.93 -4.61 18.07
CA ARG A 54 3.82 -5.05 19.46
C ARG A 54 4.75 -4.22 20.33
N LYS A 55 4.23 -3.67 21.44
CA LYS A 55 5.02 -2.93 22.43
C LYS A 55 5.86 -1.78 21.82
N GLY A 56 5.34 -1.11 20.79
CA GLY A 56 6.05 0.00 20.14
C GLY A 56 7.21 -0.43 19.23
N ALA A 57 7.28 -1.71 18.83
CA ALA A 57 8.24 -2.16 17.84
C ALA A 57 8.06 -1.39 16.51
N GLY A 58 9.18 -1.10 15.85
CA GLY A 58 9.19 -0.63 14.46
C GLY A 58 8.89 -1.76 13.47
N PRO A 59 8.57 -1.43 12.21
CA PRO A 59 8.25 -2.41 11.17
C PRO A 59 9.43 -3.35 10.90
N ASP A 60 9.11 -4.63 10.69
CA ASP A 60 10.07 -5.67 10.32
C ASP A 60 10.41 -5.63 8.82
N ASP A 61 11.36 -6.47 8.39
CA ASP A 61 11.79 -6.55 6.99
C ASP A 61 10.66 -6.98 6.05
N VAL A 62 9.68 -7.75 6.55
CA VAL A 62 8.51 -8.16 5.77
C VAL A 62 7.65 -6.94 5.43
N ALA A 63 7.31 -6.13 6.43
CA ALA A 63 6.54 -4.91 6.25
C ALA A 63 7.31 -3.86 5.44
N LEU A 64 8.61 -3.69 5.70
CA LEU A 64 9.46 -2.75 4.97
C LEU A 64 9.60 -3.14 3.49
N THR A 65 9.72 -4.44 3.18
CA THR A 65 9.77 -4.91 1.79
C THR A 65 8.45 -4.62 1.07
N ALA A 66 7.31 -4.93 1.67
CA ALA A 66 6.00 -4.60 1.09
C ALA A 66 5.82 -3.07 0.91
N ALA A 67 6.30 -2.26 1.86
CA ALA A 67 6.25 -0.80 1.77
C ALA A 67 7.12 -0.25 0.63
N ARG A 68 8.33 -0.79 0.42
CA ARG A 68 9.20 -0.44 -0.71
C ARG A 68 8.53 -0.77 -2.04
N MET A 69 7.97 -1.97 -2.17
CA MET A 69 7.23 -2.38 -3.37
C MET A 69 6.02 -1.48 -3.63
N GLN A 70 5.28 -1.08 -2.59
CA GLN A 70 4.18 -0.14 -2.72
C GLN A 70 4.65 1.22 -3.26
N GLY A 71 5.75 1.74 -2.71
CA GLY A 71 6.35 3.00 -3.14
C GLY A 71 6.86 2.95 -4.58
N GLU A 72 7.54 1.87 -4.98
CA GLU A 72 8.02 1.66 -6.34
C GLU A 72 6.87 1.60 -7.34
N ARG A 73 5.78 0.87 -7.02
CA ARG A 73 4.58 0.80 -7.87
C ARG A 73 3.93 2.17 -8.01
N LEU A 74 3.78 2.91 -6.91
CA LEU A 74 3.25 4.28 -6.93
C LEU A 74 4.10 5.19 -7.83
N ALA A 75 5.40 5.27 -7.58
CA ALA A 75 6.31 6.13 -8.35
C ALA A 75 6.30 5.79 -9.85
N ARG A 76 6.26 4.50 -10.19
CA ARG A 76 6.21 4.01 -11.58
C ARG A 76 4.92 4.41 -12.29
N VAL A 77 3.76 4.21 -11.66
CA VAL A 77 2.48 4.61 -12.28
C VAL A 77 2.36 6.12 -12.39
N THR A 78 2.79 6.86 -11.36
CA THR A 78 2.81 8.33 -11.41
C THR A 78 3.71 8.85 -12.54
N SER A 79 4.86 8.21 -12.81
CA SER A 79 5.73 8.63 -13.92
C SER A 79 5.07 8.42 -15.28
N TRP A 80 4.33 7.32 -15.48
CA TRP A 80 3.55 7.09 -16.70
C TRP A 80 2.46 8.14 -16.90
N VAL A 81 1.70 8.45 -15.84
CA VAL A 81 0.66 9.48 -15.89
C VAL A 81 1.25 10.85 -16.23
N ARG A 82 2.39 11.20 -15.61
CA ARG A 82 3.09 12.45 -15.90
C ARG A 82 3.51 12.52 -17.37
N ALA A 83 4.19 11.50 -17.89
CA ALA A 83 4.64 11.46 -19.28
C ALA A 83 3.46 11.57 -20.27
N GLY A 84 2.35 10.89 -19.97
CA GLY A 84 1.13 10.98 -20.78
C GLY A 84 0.46 12.36 -20.76
N ARG A 85 0.59 13.12 -19.67
CA ARG A 85 0.12 14.51 -19.60
C ARG A 85 1.02 15.46 -20.39
N GLU A 86 2.34 15.28 -20.29
CA GLU A 86 3.33 16.09 -21.02
C GLU A 86 3.22 15.87 -22.54
N ALA A 87 3.00 14.64 -23.00
CA ALA A 87 2.83 14.33 -24.43
C ALA A 87 1.54 14.90 -25.06
N ARG A 88 0.57 15.34 -24.24
CA ARG A 88 -0.69 15.95 -24.69
C ARG A 88 -0.67 17.48 -24.67
N ALA A 89 0.32 18.07 -24.02
CA ALA A 89 0.48 19.52 -23.90
C ALA A 89 1.27 20.06 -25.11
#